data_AF-A0A530CAS8-F1
#
_entry.id   AF-A0A530CAS8-F1
#
_cell.length_a   1.000
_cell.length_b   1.000
_cell.length_c   1.000
_cell.angle_alpha   90.00
_cell.angle_beta   90.00
_cell.angle_gamma   90.00
#
_symmetry.space_group_name_H-M   'P 1'
#
loop_
_entity.id
_entity.type
_entity.pdbx_description
1 polymer ?
#
loop_
_entity_poly.entity_id
_entity_poly.type
_entity_poly.pdbx_seq_one_letter_code
_entity_poly.pdbx_strand_id
1 'polypeptide(L)'
;MKEKISLAMARRIALGSQGFNDPRPAGVPDRRHLARVLSRTGLLQIDSVSAVVRAHYMPLYSRLGPYPLALLDNAAVGRKRAVFEYWAHEASFLPVETYPLLRWRMQRAEQGDEMYLGLAKWGRERKEMIDEIYREVADRGPIAASDIEGHKGNGGWWGWSEAKHAFEWLFWAGRITTAYRRGFERYYDLPERVLPQAVLDLPEPSVEEAHRELLRISARAHGIASYGDLRDYFRLAPGDTKDRIEELVETGELQPVKVEGWDKPAYLHKDARIPRRIEARA
;
A
#
# COMPACT_ATOMS: atom_id res chain seq x y z
N MET A 1 -29.00 -18.67 -10.15
CA MET A 1 -28.51 -17.94 -11.35
C MET A 1 -27.56 -16.86 -10.89
N LYS A 2 -26.35 -16.73 -11.46
CA LYS A 2 -25.46 -15.60 -11.12
C LYS A 2 -26.13 -14.29 -11.53
N GLU A 3 -26.12 -13.31 -10.63
CA GLU A 3 -26.71 -11.99 -10.88
C GLU A 3 -26.00 -11.30 -12.06
N LYS A 4 -26.77 -10.68 -12.96
CA LYS A 4 -26.25 -9.95 -14.13
C LYS A 4 -26.27 -8.46 -13.84
N ILE A 5 -25.11 -7.82 -13.88
CA ILE A 5 -24.90 -6.40 -13.61
C ILE A 5 -24.55 -5.70 -14.92
N SER A 6 -25.25 -4.60 -15.25
CA SER A 6 -24.91 -3.78 -16.42
C SER A 6 -23.58 -3.06 -16.23
N LEU A 7 -22.88 -2.73 -17.31
CA LEU A 7 -21.61 -1.98 -17.24
C LEU A 7 -21.77 -0.63 -16.54
N ALA A 8 -22.91 0.05 -16.74
CA ALA A 8 -23.22 1.31 -16.09
C ALA A 8 -23.39 1.16 -14.57
N MET A 9 -24.01 0.07 -14.11
CA MET A 9 -24.12 -0.23 -12.68
C MET A 9 -22.75 -0.55 -12.08
N ALA A 10 -21.94 -1.39 -12.75
CA ALA A 10 -20.61 -1.74 -12.28
C ALA A 10 -19.72 -0.49 -12.07
N ARG A 11 -19.75 0.46 -13.01
CA ARG A 11 -19.03 1.75 -12.88
C ARG A 11 -19.48 2.55 -11.65
N ARG A 12 -20.80 2.64 -11.40
CA ARG A 12 -21.32 3.37 -10.22
C ARG A 12 -20.98 2.67 -8.91
N ILE A 13 -20.98 1.34 -8.88
CA ILE A 13 -20.54 0.56 -7.73
C ILE A 13 -19.06 0.86 -7.43
N ALA A 14 -18.20 0.81 -8.45
CA ALA A 14 -16.77 1.10 -8.29
C ALA A 14 -16.52 2.51 -7.75
N LEU A 15 -17.14 3.53 -8.35
CA LEU A 15 -17.03 4.91 -7.88
C LEU A 15 -17.62 5.11 -6.48
N GLY A 16 -18.77 4.50 -6.19
CA GLY A 16 -19.40 4.57 -4.87
C GLY A 16 -18.54 3.95 -3.77
N SER A 17 -17.92 2.81 -4.05
CA SER A 17 -17.06 2.09 -3.10
C SER A 17 -15.79 2.86 -2.77
N GLN A 18 -15.23 3.53 -3.79
CA GLN A 18 -14.13 4.49 -3.66
C GLN A 18 -14.51 5.78 -2.92
N GLY A 19 -15.78 6.02 -2.57
CA GLY A 19 -16.22 7.18 -1.80
C GLY A 19 -16.58 8.41 -2.62
N PHE A 20 -16.73 8.29 -3.94
CA PHE A 20 -17.15 9.41 -4.80
C PHE A 20 -18.61 9.84 -4.63
N ASN A 21 -19.38 9.11 -3.81
CA ASN A 21 -20.74 9.49 -3.42
C ASN A 21 -20.81 10.03 -1.99
N ASP A 22 -19.68 10.13 -1.29
CA ASP A 22 -19.66 10.69 0.06
C ASP A 22 -19.82 12.22 -0.02
N PRO A 23 -20.53 12.85 0.93
CA PRO A 23 -20.58 14.29 1.01
C PRO A 23 -19.19 14.86 1.27
N ARG A 24 -18.86 15.94 0.56
CA ARG A 24 -17.65 16.70 0.83
C ARG A 24 -17.72 17.32 2.23
N PRO A 25 -16.55 17.51 2.88
CA PRO A 25 -16.50 18.20 4.17
C PRO A 25 -17.11 19.61 4.06
N ALA A 26 -17.89 20.02 5.06
CA ALA A 26 -18.45 21.38 5.12
C ALA A 26 -17.40 22.44 5.55
N GLY A 27 -16.21 21.99 5.97
CA GLY A 27 -15.10 22.84 6.39
C GLY A 27 -13.76 22.25 5.95
N VAL A 28 -12.66 22.78 6.51
CA VAL A 28 -11.30 22.33 6.16
C VAL A 28 -11.16 20.84 6.49
N PRO A 29 -10.77 19.98 5.53
CA PRO A 29 -10.60 18.56 5.79
C PRO A 29 -9.55 18.29 6.87
N ASP A 30 -9.83 17.31 7.72
CA ASP A 30 -9.04 16.95 8.90
C ASP A 30 -8.68 15.45 8.93
N ARG A 31 -8.09 14.98 10.03
CA ARG A 31 -7.67 13.58 10.19
C ARG A 31 -8.81 12.57 10.11
N ARG A 32 -10.05 12.94 10.46
CA ARG A 32 -11.21 12.05 10.33
C ARG A 32 -11.57 11.85 8.85
N HIS A 33 -11.45 12.91 8.06
CA HIS A 33 -11.66 12.85 6.61
C HIS A 33 -10.58 12.04 5.91
N LEU A 34 -9.30 12.20 6.31
CA LEU A 34 -8.21 11.35 5.84
C LEU A 34 -8.47 9.88 6.15
N ALA A 35 -8.80 9.55 7.41
CA ALA A 35 -9.09 8.17 7.83
C ALA A 35 -10.27 7.57 7.06
N ARG A 36 -11.31 8.36 6.77
CA ARG A 36 -12.45 7.92 5.94
C ARG A 36 -12.04 7.61 4.51
N VAL A 37 -11.16 8.38 3.90
CA VAL A 37 -10.68 8.07 2.54
C VAL A 37 -9.81 6.82 2.57
N LEU A 38 -8.85 6.75 3.50
CA LEU A 38 -7.96 5.60 3.63
C LEU A 38 -8.70 4.30 3.96
N SER A 39 -9.79 4.33 4.75
CA SER A 39 -10.56 3.11 5.03
C SER A 39 -11.28 2.56 3.79
N ARG A 40 -11.56 3.42 2.81
CA ARG A 40 -12.11 3.04 1.50
C ARG A 40 -11.03 2.59 0.53
N THR A 41 -9.93 3.34 0.40
CA THR A 41 -8.91 3.05 -0.61
C THR A 41 -7.88 2.03 -0.14
N GLY A 42 -7.68 1.84 1.15
CA GLY A 42 -6.68 0.90 1.69
C GLY A 42 -5.21 1.30 1.47
N LEU A 43 -4.89 2.08 0.45
CA LEU A 43 -3.56 2.61 0.17
C LEU A 43 -3.61 3.89 -0.68
N LEU A 44 -2.48 4.60 -0.75
CA LEU A 44 -2.21 5.68 -1.71
C LEU A 44 -0.84 5.45 -2.34
N GLN A 45 -0.79 5.23 -3.65
CA GLN A 45 0.48 5.06 -4.37
C GLN A 45 1.31 6.35 -4.33
N ILE A 46 2.58 6.22 -3.95
CA ILE A 46 3.57 7.31 -3.88
C ILE A 46 4.22 7.50 -5.23
N ASP A 47 4.09 8.70 -5.77
CA ASP A 47 4.80 9.14 -6.97
C ASP A 47 5.96 10.12 -6.65
N SER A 48 7.06 9.98 -7.39
CA SER A 48 8.24 10.85 -7.35
C SER A 48 8.21 12.00 -8.37
N VAL A 49 7.32 11.99 -9.36
CA VAL A 49 7.21 13.05 -10.36
C VAL A 49 6.64 14.32 -9.73
N SER A 50 7.40 15.42 -9.85
CA SER A 50 7.06 16.72 -9.25
C SER A 50 6.94 17.87 -10.25
N ALA A 51 6.78 17.57 -11.54
CA ALA A 51 6.52 18.60 -12.56
C ALA A 51 5.22 19.37 -12.26
N VAL A 52 4.26 18.70 -11.63
CA VAL A 52 3.05 19.25 -11.02
C VAL A 52 2.91 18.72 -9.59
N VAL A 53 1.77 18.95 -8.93
CA VAL A 53 1.46 18.31 -7.65
C VAL A 53 1.60 16.79 -7.76
N ARG A 54 2.25 16.16 -6.79
CA ARG A 54 2.54 14.73 -6.80
C ARG A 54 1.24 13.92 -6.75
N ALA A 55 1.21 12.80 -7.47
CA ALA A 55 -0.01 12.02 -7.65
C ALA A 55 -0.64 11.51 -6.34
N HIS A 56 0.17 11.20 -5.31
CA HIS A 56 -0.34 10.71 -4.01
C HIS A 56 -1.28 11.69 -3.28
N TYR A 57 -1.26 12.98 -3.62
CA TYR A 57 -2.18 13.96 -3.04
C TYR A 57 -3.56 13.96 -3.71
N MET A 58 -3.65 13.47 -4.95
CA MET A 58 -4.84 13.57 -5.79
C MET A 58 -6.01 12.69 -5.32
N PRO A 59 -5.80 11.45 -4.82
CA PRO A 59 -6.92 10.65 -4.33
C PRO A 59 -7.71 11.33 -3.19
N LEU A 60 -7.03 12.04 -2.29
CA LEU A 60 -7.67 12.83 -1.24
C LEU A 60 -8.40 14.02 -1.84
N TYR A 61 -7.75 14.76 -2.74
CA TYR A 61 -8.35 15.91 -3.40
C TYR A 61 -9.65 15.56 -4.15
N SER A 62 -9.67 14.47 -4.93
CA SER A 62 -10.85 14.08 -5.71
C SER A 62 -12.06 13.70 -4.83
N ARG A 63 -11.83 13.33 -3.56
CA ARG A 63 -12.89 12.94 -2.61
C ARG A 63 -13.27 14.07 -1.64
N LEU A 64 -12.29 14.87 -1.21
CA LEU A 64 -12.46 15.87 -0.15
C LEU A 64 -12.55 17.30 -0.70
N GLY A 65 -12.14 17.53 -1.95
CA GLY A 65 -11.87 18.87 -2.47
C GLY A 65 -10.51 19.41 -1.98
N PRO A 66 -10.29 20.74 -2.07
CA PRO A 66 -9.08 21.36 -1.54
C PRO A 66 -8.87 21.02 -0.06
N TYR A 67 -7.65 20.60 0.28
CA TYR A 67 -7.26 20.27 1.65
C TYR A 67 -5.80 20.67 1.90
N PRO A 68 -5.39 20.89 3.16
CA PRO A 68 -3.99 21.15 3.48
C PRO A 68 -3.14 19.89 3.23
N LEU A 69 -2.14 19.94 2.35
CA LEU A 69 -1.28 18.76 2.05
C LEU A 69 -0.60 18.19 3.30
N ALA A 70 -0.28 19.08 4.26
CA ALA A 70 0.24 18.72 5.57
C ALA A 70 -0.65 17.71 6.34
N LEU A 71 -1.93 17.55 5.96
CA LEU A 71 -2.79 16.51 6.51
C LEU A 71 -2.25 15.10 6.23
N LEU A 72 -1.79 14.84 5.00
CA LEU A 72 -1.18 13.56 4.63
C LEU A 72 0.26 13.48 5.15
N ASP A 73 1.06 14.54 5.02
CA ASP A 73 2.46 14.54 5.46
C ASP A 73 2.58 14.26 6.96
N ASN A 74 1.75 14.93 7.79
CA ASN A 74 1.72 14.71 9.23
C ASN A 74 1.14 13.33 9.61
N ALA A 75 0.42 12.66 8.72
CA ALA A 75 -0.03 11.30 8.95
C ALA A 75 1.07 10.27 8.69
N ALA A 76 2.12 10.62 7.96
CA ALA A 76 3.26 9.77 7.66
C ALA A 76 4.44 9.93 8.63
N VAL A 77 4.33 10.79 9.66
CA VAL A 77 5.44 11.07 10.59
C VAL A 77 5.00 11.18 12.06
N GLY A 78 5.97 11.04 12.97
CA GLY A 78 5.80 11.25 14.40
C GLY A 78 4.92 10.22 15.11
N ARG A 79 4.66 10.46 16.41
CA ARG A 79 3.93 9.52 17.28
C ARG A 79 2.47 9.27 16.90
N LYS A 80 1.85 10.20 16.17
CA LYS A 80 0.46 10.10 15.69
C LYS A 80 0.39 9.68 14.22
N ARG A 81 1.42 8.99 13.72
CA ARG A 81 1.43 8.43 12.37
C ARG A 81 0.22 7.51 12.18
N ALA A 82 -0.48 7.70 11.07
CA ALA A 82 -1.59 6.86 10.63
C ALA A 82 -1.24 6.04 9.38
N VAL A 83 -0.17 6.42 8.66
CA VAL A 83 0.30 5.66 7.49
C VAL A 83 1.80 5.37 7.53
N PHE A 84 2.21 4.24 6.96
CA PHE A 84 3.62 3.90 6.73
C PHE A 84 3.87 3.66 5.25
N GLU A 85 5.15 3.69 4.84
CA GLU A 85 5.55 3.42 3.46
C GLU A 85 5.96 1.96 3.30
N TYR A 86 5.47 1.29 2.25
CA TYR A 86 5.93 -0.03 1.85
C TYR A 86 5.60 -0.39 0.39
N TRP A 87 6.19 -1.47 -0.11
CA TRP A 87 5.91 -2.08 -1.41
C TRP A 87 4.64 -2.96 -1.34
N ALA A 88 3.47 -2.34 -1.51
CA ALA A 88 2.16 -3.01 -1.54
C ALA A 88 1.61 -3.09 -2.97
N HIS A 89 1.19 -1.93 -3.50
CA HIS A 89 0.96 -1.71 -4.93
C HIS A 89 1.91 -0.62 -5.38
N GLU A 90 3.08 -1.03 -5.89
CA GLU A 90 4.25 -0.16 -5.94
C GLU A 90 4.56 0.45 -4.55
N ALA A 91 5.38 1.50 -4.51
CA ALA A 91 5.59 2.27 -3.29
C ALA A 91 4.27 2.96 -2.88
N SER A 92 3.79 2.70 -1.67
CA SER A 92 2.49 3.19 -1.20
C SER A 92 2.54 3.69 0.24
N PHE A 93 1.70 4.68 0.55
CA PHE A 93 1.26 4.95 1.92
C PHE A 93 0.13 3.99 2.27
N LEU A 94 0.29 3.25 3.36
CA LEU A 94 -0.66 2.24 3.86
C LEU A 94 -1.08 2.61 5.27
N PRO A 95 -2.35 2.42 5.67
CA PRO A 95 -2.74 2.46 7.09
C PRO A 95 -1.80 1.59 7.93
N VAL A 96 -1.35 2.09 9.08
CA VAL A 96 -0.41 1.37 9.95
C VAL A 96 -0.93 0.00 10.36
N GLU A 97 -2.25 -0.16 10.48
CA GLU A 97 -2.92 -1.42 10.80
C GLU A 97 -2.75 -2.50 9.70
N THR A 98 -2.31 -2.11 8.50
CA THR A 98 -2.00 -3.06 7.41
C THR A 98 -0.59 -3.65 7.55
N TYR A 99 0.25 -3.14 8.46
CA TYR A 99 1.62 -3.62 8.66
C TYR A 99 1.71 -5.13 8.98
N PRO A 100 0.95 -5.69 9.93
CA PRO A 100 0.98 -7.13 10.22
C PRO A 100 0.60 -7.98 8.99
N LEU A 101 -0.33 -7.49 8.16
CA LEU A 101 -0.79 -8.17 6.95
C LEU A 101 0.28 -8.26 5.85
N LEU A 102 1.36 -7.50 5.97
CA LEU A 102 2.45 -7.44 4.99
C LEU A 102 3.74 -8.11 5.49
N ARG A 103 3.73 -8.66 6.71
CA ARG A 103 4.89 -9.37 7.31
C ARG A 103 5.30 -10.60 6.50
N TRP A 104 4.35 -11.34 5.94
CA TRP A 104 4.64 -12.48 5.06
C TRP A 104 5.51 -12.06 3.86
N ARG A 105 5.25 -10.88 3.28
CA ARG A 105 5.98 -10.34 2.14
C ARG A 105 7.39 -9.92 2.57
N MET A 106 7.50 -9.27 3.72
CA MET A 106 8.79 -8.88 4.30
C MET A 106 9.68 -10.11 4.55
N GLN A 107 9.13 -11.19 5.09
CA GLN A 107 9.83 -12.44 5.34
C GLN A 107 10.28 -13.14 4.06
N ARG A 108 9.39 -13.26 3.06
CA ARG A 108 9.76 -13.81 1.74
C ARG A 108 10.81 -12.93 1.04
N ALA A 109 10.74 -11.61 1.20
CA ALA A 109 11.75 -10.69 0.66
C ALA A 109 13.12 -10.86 1.33
N GLU A 110 13.16 -11.07 2.65
CA GLU A 110 14.39 -11.40 3.38
C GLU A 110 15.04 -12.72 2.89
N GLN A 111 14.21 -13.68 2.45
CA GLN A 111 14.65 -14.92 1.82
C GLN A 111 15.04 -14.74 0.34
N GLY A 112 14.68 -13.60 -0.27
CA GLY A 112 14.95 -13.26 -1.66
C GLY A 112 13.91 -13.71 -2.67
N ASP A 113 12.71 -14.13 -2.21
CA ASP A 113 11.64 -14.69 -3.04
C ASP A 113 10.59 -13.65 -3.48
N GLU A 114 10.44 -12.56 -2.72
CA GLU A 114 9.39 -11.54 -2.93
C GLU A 114 10.00 -10.15 -3.16
N MET A 115 11.05 -10.10 -3.99
CA MET A 115 11.84 -8.92 -4.33
C MET A 115 12.29 -9.00 -5.79
N TYR A 116 12.61 -7.86 -6.42
CA TYR A 116 13.16 -7.91 -7.78
C TYR A 116 14.46 -8.72 -7.83
N LEU A 117 14.56 -9.60 -8.83
CA LEU A 117 15.61 -10.64 -8.92
C LEU A 117 17.02 -10.08 -8.79
N GLY A 118 17.28 -8.90 -9.36
CA GLY A 118 18.57 -8.22 -9.27
C GLY A 118 18.97 -7.89 -7.83
N LEU A 119 18.06 -7.36 -7.00
CA LEU A 119 18.34 -7.03 -5.60
C LEU A 119 18.43 -8.26 -4.73
N ALA A 120 17.59 -9.26 -4.99
CA ALA A 120 17.66 -10.53 -4.28
C ALA A 120 19.02 -11.19 -4.51
N LYS A 121 19.52 -11.21 -5.76
CA LYS A 121 20.87 -11.71 -6.08
C LYS A 121 21.96 -10.87 -5.41
N TRP A 122 21.90 -9.55 -5.56
CA TRP A 122 22.86 -8.63 -4.95
C TRP A 122 22.91 -8.77 -3.43
N GLY A 123 21.76 -8.91 -2.76
CA GLY A 123 21.69 -9.04 -1.31
C GLY A 123 22.28 -10.34 -0.79
N ARG A 124 22.15 -11.44 -1.54
CA ARG A 124 22.85 -12.70 -1.22
C ARG A 124 24.37 -12.55 -1.30
N GLU A 125 24.86 -11.79 -2.26
CA GLU A 125 26.29 -11.54 -2.47
C GLU A 125 26.88 -10.50 -1.49
N ARG A 126 26.03 -9.64 -0.90
CA ARG A 126 26.45 -8.49 -0.08
C ARG A 126 25.87 -8.50 1.34
N LYS A 127 25.62 -9.69 1.91
CA LYS A 127 25.00 -9.85 3.23
C LYS A 127 25.73 -9.08 4.35
N GLU A 128 27.06 -9.14 4.38
CA GLU A 128 27.86 -8.44 5.40
C GLU A 128 27.65 -6.92 5.37
N MET A 129 27.65 -6.33 4.18
CA MET A 129 27.37 -4.90 3.98
C MET A 129 25.95 -4.53 4.39
N ILE A 130 24.96 -5.37 4.08
CA ILE A 130 23.57 -5.17 4.52
C ILE A 130 23.49 -5.13 6.04
N ASP A 131 24.16 -6.07 6.72
CA ASP A 131 24.17 -6.14 8.18
C ASP A 131 24.98 -5.00 8.83
N GLU A 132 26.02 -4.47 8.16
CA GLU A 132 26.71 -3.23 8.55
C GLU A 132 25.77 -2.02 8.49
N ILE A 133 25.06 -1.85 7.36
CA ILE A 133 24.14 -0.74 7.17
C ILE A 133 22.94 -0.84 8.13
N TYR A 134 22.45 -2.05 8.41
CA TYR A 134 21.43 -2.25 9.43
C TYR A 134 21.91 -1.79 10.82
N ARG A 135 23.16 -2.09 11.19
CA ARG A 135 23.76 -1.62 12.46
C ARG A 135 23.88 -0.10 12.50
N GLU A 136 24.32 0.53 11.42
CA GLU A 136 24.36 1.99 11.31
C GLU A 136 22.98 2.63 11.58
N VAL A 137 21.91 2.07 11.00
CA VAL A 137 20.53 2.53 11.26
C VAL A 137 20.14 2.30 12.73
N ALA A 138 20.46 1.12 13.27
CA ALA A 138 20.15 0.79 14.66
C ALA A 138 20.86 1.71 15.66
N ASP A 139 22.10 2.09 15.41
CA ASP A 139 22.91 2.90 16.32
C ASP A 139 22.60 4.40 16.21
N ARG A 140 22.38 4.90 14.99
CA ARG A 140 22.23 6.35 14.73
C ARG A 140 20.77 6.80 14.69
N GLY A 141 19.82 5.88 14.54
CA GLY A 141 18.42 6.19 14.31
C GLY A 141 18.16 6.66 12.88
N PRO A 142 17.23 7.60 12.64
CA PRO A 142 16.84 8.00 11.30
C PRO A 142 18.01 8.52 10.45
N ILE A 143 18.44 7.73 9.46
CA ILE A 143 19.52 8.09 8.52
C ILE A 143 19.10 7.83 7.07
N ALA A 144 19.64 8.61 6.14
CA ALA A 144 19.44 8.41 4.71
C ALA A 144 20.59 7.61 4.10
N ALA A 145 20.35 7.01 2.93
CA ALA A 145 21.40 6.31 2.19
C ALA A 145 22.56 7.23 1.77
N SER A 146 22.33 8.55 1.66
CA SER A 146 23.37 9.54 1.37
C SER A 146 24.28 9.87 2.58
N ASP A 147 23.85 9.53 3.80
CA ASP A 147 24.60 9.75 5.04
C ASP A 147 25.67 8.67 5.28
N ILE A 148 25.73 7.65 4.41
CA ILE A 148 26.73 6.57 4.46
C ILE A 148 27.97 6.97 3.66
N GLU A 149 29.09 7.14 4.36
CA GLU A 149 30.39 7.43 3.76
C GLU A 149 30.99 6.18 3.06
N GLY A 150 31.94 6.38 2.13
CA GLY A 150 32.69 5.28 1.51
C GLY A 150 31.97 4.46 0.42
N HIS A 151 30.64 4.48 0.36
CA HIS A 151 29.84 3.68 -0.59
C HIS A 151 29.29 4.47 -1.79
N LYS A 152 29.89 5.62 -2.13
CA LYS A 152 29.51 6.41 -3.31
C LYS A 152 29.85 5.60 -4.58
N GLY A 153 28.84 5.23 -5.36
CA GLY A 153 29.03 4.46 -6.59
C GLY A 153 29.89 5.22 -7.61
N ASN A 154 30.70 4.49 -8.39
CA ASN A 154 31.60 5.06 -9.41
C ASN A 154 30.89 5.47 -10.73
N GLY A 155 29.56 5.69 -10.74
CA GLY A 155 28.81 5.89 -11.99
C GLY A 155 27.72 6.95 -11.87
N GLY A 156 27.73 7.93 -12.79
CA GLY A 156 26.74 9.02 -12.86
C GLY A 156 25.29 8.56 -13.07
N TRP A 157 24.35 9.51 -12.88
CA TRP A 157 22.86 9.52 -12.97
C TRP A 157 22.08 8.22 -12.69
N TRP A 158 22.47 7.05 -13.20
CA TRP A 158 21.75 5.78 -13.11
C TRP A 158 22.36 4.74 -12.15
N GLY A 159 23.58 4.96 -11.66
CA GLY A 159 24.23 4.08 -10.68
C GLY A 159 23.71 4.32 -9.26
N TRP A 160 22.88 3.41 -8.72
CA TRP A 160 22.58 3.40 -7.29
C TRP A 160 23.86 3.10 -6.52
N SER A 161 24.17 3.85 -5.47
CA SER A 161 25.25 3.46 -4.55
C SER A 161 24.98 2.08 -3.97
N GLU A 162 26.04 1.34 -3.61
CA GLU A 162 25.88 0.06 -2.91
C GLU A 162 25.08 0.23 -1.60
N ALA A 163 25.29 1.37 -0.91
CA ALA A 163 24.46 1.76 0.23
C ALA A 163 22.97 1.83 -0.15
N LYS A 164 22.61 2.50 -1.24
CA LYS A 164 21.21 2.62 -1.66
C LYS A 164 20.58 1.25 -1.94
N HIS A 165 21.32 0.30 -2.50
CA HIS A 165 20.83 -1.08 -2.66
C HIS A 165 20.59 -1.77 -1.30
N ALA A 166 21.50 -1.62 -0.33
CA ALA A 166 21.29 -2.17 1.00
C ALA A 166 20.06 -1.58 1.69
N PHE A 167 19.86 -0.25 1.61
CA PHE A 167 18.68 0.39 2.17
C PHE A 167 17.39 -0.10 1.50
N GLU A 168 17.35 -0.21 0.18
CA GLU A 168 16.17 -0.77 -0.52
C GLU A 168 15.94 -2.24 -0.16
N TRP A 169 17.01 -3.05 -0.03
CA TRP A 169 16.91 -4.45 0.39
C TRP A 169 16.33 -4.56 1.81
N LEU A 170 16.88 -3.81 2.78
CA LEU A 170 16.43 -3.78 4.17
C LEU A 170 14.99 -3.25 4.29
N PHE A 171 14.64 -2.23 3.51
CA PHE A 171 13.29 -1.67 3.48
C PHE A 171 12.28 -2.69 2.97
N TRP A 172 12.61 -3.40 1.89
CA TRP A 172 11.75 -4.43 1.31
C TRP A 172 11.62 -5.65 2.23
N ALA A 173 12.71 -6.09 2.86
CA ALA A 173 12.73 -7.11 3.91
C ALA A 173 12.04 -6.66 5.21
N GLY A 174 11.57 -5.40 5.29
CA GLY A 174 10.88 -4.86 6.47
C GLY A 174 11.76 -4.74 7.71
N ARG A 175 13.09 -4.80 7.57
CA ARG A 175 14.06 -4.61 8.65
C ARG A 175 14.25 -3.14 9.01
N ILE A 176 13.98 -2.24 8.08
CA ILE A 176 13.91 -0.79 8.29
C ILE A 176 12.65 -0.22 7.63
N THR A 177 12.20 0.95 8.06
CA THR A 177 11.07 1.66 7.45
C THR A 177 11.30 3.17 7.42
N THR A 178 10.50 3.90 6.65
CA THR A 178 10.63 5.36 6.50
C THR A 178 10.17 6.07 7.78
N ALA A 179 11.11 6.63 8.54
CA ALA A 179 10.82 7.47 9.69
C ALA A 179 10.24 8.83 9.26
N TYR A 180 10.84 9.46 8.26
CA TYR A 180 10.33 10.67 7.61
C TYR A 180 11.02 10.88 6.26
N ARG A 181 10.59 11.91 5.52
CA ARG A 181 11.26 12.37 4.32
C ARG A 181 11.78 13.79 4.48
N ARG A 182 12.92 14.09 3.85
CA ARG A 182 13.32 15.47 3.52
C ARG A 182 13.34 15.59 2.00
N GLY A 183 12.41 16.35 1.45
CA GLY A 183 12.15 16.32 0.01
C GLY A 183 11.66 14.93 -0.41
N PHE A 184 12.44 14.24 -1.26
CA PHE A 184 12.17 12.87 -1.70
C PHE A 184 13.04 11.83 -1.01
N GLU A 185 14.07 12.25 -0.30
CA GLU A 185 14.96 11.34 0.40
C GLU A 185 14.28 10.79 1.65
N ARG A 186 14.33 9.47 1.78
CA ARG A 186 13.83 8.76 2.96
C ARG A 186 14.95 8.72 4.01
N TYR A 187 14.57 9.06 5.23
CA TYR A 187 15.33 8.75 6.43
C TYR A 187 14.72 7.51 7.04
N TYR A 188 15.53 6.46 7.15
CA TYR A 188 15.09 5.14 7.58
C TYR A 188 15.50 4.89 9.03
N ASP A 189 14.63 4.20 9.77
CA ASP A 189 14.88 3.74 11.13
C ASP A 189 14.21 2.38 11.33
N LEU A 190 14.42 1.76 12.48
CA LEU A 190 13.85 0.45 12.81
C LEU A 190 12.32 0.54 12.94
N PRO A 191 11.55 -0.46 12.47
CA PRO A 191 10.09 -0.46 12.59
C PRO A 191 9.58 -0.20 14.01
N GLU A 192 10.25 -0.75 15.03
CA GLU A 192 9.90 -0.59 16.44
C GLU A 192 10.07 0.84 16.98
N ARG A 193 10.87 1.67 16.32
CA ARG A 193 11.03 3.10 16.66
C ARG A 193 10.08 4.00 15.88
N VAL A 194 9.54 3.51 14.76
CA VAL A 194 8.77 4.29 13.79
C VAL A 194 7.26 4.03 13.89
N LEU A 195 6.86 2.77 14.00
CA LEU A 195 5.48 2.34 13.99
C LEU A 195 4.86 2.43 15.39
N PRO A 196 3.55 2.70 15.51
CA PRO A 196 2.89 2.70 16.81
C PRO A 196 3.02 1.33 17.51
N GLN A 197 3.35 1.32 18.80
CA GLN A 197 3.48 0.08 19.58
C GLN A 197 2.22 -0.80 19.50
N ALA A 198 1.03 -0.17 19.55
CA ALA A 198 -0.25 -0.88 19.42
C ALA A 198 -0.42 -1.65 18.10
N VAL A 199 0.32 -1.29 17.04
CA VAL A 199 0.34 -2.00 15.76
C VAL A 199 1.36 -3.14 15.78
N LEU A 200 2.50 -2.94 16.43
CA LEU A 200 3.55 -3.95 16.59
C LEU A 200 3.10 -5.09 17.51
N ASP A 201 2.24 -4.79 18.48
CA ASP A 201 1.66 -5.75 19.41
C ASP A 201 0.49 -6.55 18.79
N LEU A 202 0.04 -6.21 17.59
CA LEU A 202 -0.99 -7.00 16.90
C LEU A 202 -0.43 -8.38 16.57
N PRO A 203 -1.25 -9.45 16.70
CA PRO A 203 -0.81 -10.78 16.34
C PRO A 203 -0.45 -10.83 14.85
N GLU A 204 0.68 -11.47 14.53
CA GLU A 204 1.04 -11.73 13.15
C GLU A 204 0.10 -12.82 12.59
N PRO A 205 -0.72 -12.52 11.56
CA PRO A 205 -1.61 -13.51 10.97
C PRO A 205 -0.81 -14.59 10.22
N SER A 206 -1.43 -15.75 9.98
CA SER A 206 -0.88 -16.68 9.00
C SER A 206 -0.85 -16.04 7.61
N VAL A 207 -0.02 -16.56 6.71
CA VAL A 207 0.07 -16.05 5.33
C VAL A 207 -1.29 -16.09 4.62
N GLU A 208 -2.06 -17.15 4.84
CA GLU A 208 -3.38 -17.32 4.26
C GLU A 208 -4.38 -16.30 4.81
N GLU A 209 -4.36 -16.02 6.12
CA GLU A 209 -5.21 -15.00 6.71
C GLU A 209 -4.82 -13.59 6.25
N ALA A 210 -3.52 -13.32 6.17
CA ALA A 210 -3.02 -12.06 5.62
C ALA A 210 -3.53 -11.83 4.19
N HIS A 211 -3.47 -12.85 3.33
CA HIS A 211 -4.00 -12.77 1.97
C HIS A 211 -5.52 -12.57 1.95
N ARG A 212 -6.29 -13.25 2.80
CA ARG A 212 -7.75 -13.00 2.93
C ARG A 212 -8.04 -11.56 3.31
N GLU A 213 -7.37 -11.03 4.33
CA GLU A 213 -7.58 -9.65 4.79
C GLU A 213 -7.19 -8.62 3.72
N LEU A 214 -6.08 -8.82 3.01
CA LEU A 214 -5.70 -7.97 1.89
C LEU A 214 -6.73 -8.02 0.75
N LEU A 215 -7.30 -9.21 0.46
CA LEU A 215 -8.38 -9.36 -0.51
C LEU A 215 -9.69 -8.72 -0.04
N ARG A 216 -10.01 -8.74 1.26
CA ARG A 216 -11.15 -8.00 1.84
C ARG A 216 -10.98 -6.50 1.64
N ILE A 217 -9.78 -5.96 1.87
CA ILE A 217 -9.47 -4.55 1.61
C ILE A 217 -9.65 -4.22 0.13
N SER A 218 -9.09 -5.06 -0.76
CA SER A 218 -9.22 -4.92 -2.21
C SER A 218 -10.68 -4.94 -2.68
N ALA A 219 -11.46 -5.92 -2.20
CA ALA A 219 -12.87 -6.07 -2.52
C ALA A 219 -13.70 -4.87 -2.06
N ARG A 220 -13.42 -4.34 -0.86
CA ARG A 220 -14.07 -3.13 -0.36
C ARG A 220 -13.72 -1.89 -1.19
N ALA A 221 -12.46 -1.75 -1.59
CA ALA A 221 -12.00 -0.61 -2.37
C ALA A 221 -12.59 -0.60 -3.80
N HIS A 222 -12.69 -1.78 -4.42
CA HIS A 222 -13.27 -1.92 -5.75
C HIS A 222 -14.81 -1.97 -5.74
N GLY A 223 -15.42 -2.58 -4.74
CA GLY A 223 -16.85 -2.89 -4.69
C GLY A 223 -17.29 -3.99 -5.66
N ILE A 224 -16.85 -3.90 -6.91
CA ILE A 224 -17.01 -4.93 -7.95
C ILE A 224 -15.70 -5.06 -8.73
N ALA A 225 -15.19 -6.28 -8.84
CA ALA A 225 -13.86 -6.53 -9.37
C ALA A 225 -13.76 -7.87 -10.08
N SER A 226 -12.87 -7.97 -11.07
CA SER A 226 -12.43 -9.26 -11.59
C SER A 226 -11.44 -9.92 -10.61
N TYR A 227 -11.11 -11.19 -10.86
CA TYR A 227 -10.00 -11.85 -10.16
C TYR A 227 -8.68 -11.07 -10.28
N GLY A 228 -8.42 -10.50 -11.45
CA GLY A 228 -7.20 -9.73 -11.72
C GLY A 228 -7.13 -8.48 -10.86
N ASP A 229 -8.22 -7.71 -10.81
CA ASP A 229 -8.29 -6.48 -10.03
C ASP A 229 -8.10 -6.76 -8.53
N LEU A 230 -8.79 -7.79 -8.01
CA LEU A 230 -8.71 -8.16 -6.59
C LEU A 230 -7.26 -8.45 -6.15
N ARG A 231 -6.58 -9.26 -6.96
CA ARG A 231 -5.19 -9.69 -6.74
C ARG A 231 -4.20 -8.54 -6.89
N ASP A 232 -4.37 -7.74 -7.93
CA ASP A 232 -3.40 -6.73 -8.32
C ASP A 232 -3.35 -5.57 -7.32
N TYR A 233 -4.44 -5.32 -6.59
CA TYR A 233 -4.54 -4.25 -5.59
C TYR A 233 -3.44 -4.28 -4.53
N PHE A 234 -2.92 -5.46 -4.19
CA PHE A 234 -1.76 -5.65 -3.32
C PHE A 234 -0.64 -6.44 -4.00
N ARG A 235 -0.65 -6.58 -5.33
CA ARG A 235 0.33 -7.38 -6.11
C ARG A 235 0.48 -8.83 -5.59
N LEU A 236 -0.63 -9.48 -5.26
CA LEU A 236 -0.58 -10.88 -4.78
C LEU A 236 -0.27 -11.85 -5.93
N ALA A 237 0.44 -12.94 -5.65
CA ALA A 237 0.70 -13.96 -6.65
C ALA A 237 -0.57 -14.78 -6.96
N PRO A 238 -0.74 -15.33 -8.16
CA PRO A 238 -1.95 -16.10 -8.49
C PRO A 238 -2.17 -17.30 -7.56
N GLY A 239 -1.08 -18.01 -7.22
CA GLY A 239 -1.10 -19.16 -6.30
C GLY A 239 -1.52 -18.81 -4.88
N ASP A 240 -1.23 -17.59 -4.43
CA ASP A 240 -1.60 -17.10 -3.10
C ASP A 240 -3.08 -16.65 -3.02
N THR A 241 -3.74 -16.47 -4.17
CA THR A 241 -5.00 -15.72 -4.25
C THR A 241 -6.23 -16.57 -4.57
N LYS A 242 -6.07 -17.62 -5.38
CA LYS A 242 -7.21 -18.36 -5.94
C LYS A 242 -8.12 -18.93 -4.85
N ASP A 243 -7.57 -19.75 -3.96
CA ASP A 243 -8.31 -20.42 -2.90
C ASP A 243 -8.91 -19.40 -1.91
N ARG A 244 -8.20 -18.30 -1.65
CA ARG A 244 -8.65 -17.24 -0.75
C ARG A 244 -9.87 -16.50 -1.29
N ILE A 245 -9.98 -16.30 -2.61
CA ILE A 245 -11.19 -15.73 -3.21
C ILE A 245 -12.34 -16.73 -3.14
N GLU A 246 -12.09 -18.02 -3.35
CA GLU A 246 -13.11 -19.08 -3.21
C GLU A 246 -13.67 -19.13 -1.77
N GLU A 247 -12.81 -19.04 -0.76
CA GLU A 247 -13.20 -18.93 0.66
C GLU A 247 -14.06 -17.68 0.94
N LEU A 248 -13.69 -16.52 0.39
CA LEU A 248 -14.49 -15.29 0.52
C LEU A 248 -15.85 -15.40 -0.19
N VAL A 249 -15.96 -16.24 -1.23
CA VAL A 249 -17.24 -16.57 -1.87
C VAL A 249 -18.08 -17.50 -0.99
N GLU A 250 -17.47 -18.54 -0.43
CA GLU A 250 -18.15 -19.50 0.46
C GLU A 250 -18.71 -18.84 1.73
N THR A 251 -17.95 -17.91 2.30
CA THR A 251 -18.37 -17.11 3.47
C THR A 251 -19.38 -16.00 3.12
N GLY A 252 -19.68 -15.78 1.84
CA GLY A 252 -20.62 -14.76 1.36
C GLY A 252 -20.08 -13.33 1.43
N GLU A 253 -18.79 -13.12 1.65
CA GLU A 253 -18.15 -11.80 1.58
C GLU A 253 -18.04 -11.30 0.13
N LEU A 254 -17.86 -12.23 -0.80
CA LEU A 254 -17.86 -12.00 -2.25
C LEU A 254 -19.00 -12.77 -2.92
N GLN A 255 -19.75 -12.09 -3.79
CA GLN A 255 -20.79 -12.72 -4.61
C GLN A 255 -20.31 -12.81 -6.06
N PRO A 256 -20.23 -14.00 -6.66
CA PRO A 256 -19.93 -14.14 -8.09
C PRO A 256 -21.06 -13.58 -8.96
N VAL A 257 -20.72 -12.63 -9.83
CA VAL A 257 -21.65 -11.94 -10.73
C VAL A 257 -21.12 -11.93 -12.17
N LYS A 258 -22.00 -11.64 -13.14
CA LYS A 258 -21.60 -11.37 -14.52
C LYS A 258 -21.77 -9.88 -14.81
N VAL A 259 -20.71 -9.23 -15.27
CA VAL A 259 -20.77 -7.85 -15.75
C VAL A 259 -20.94 -7.84 -17.26
N GLU A 260 -21.89 -7.07 -17.75
CA GLU A 260 -22.10 -6.89 -19.18
C GLU A 260 -20.83 -6.34 -19.88
N GLY A 261 -20.42 -7.02 -20.96
CA GLY A 261 -19.21 -6.68 -21.72
C GLY A 261 -17.91 -7.20 -21.10
N TRP A 262 -17.95 -7.97 -20.01
CA TRP A 262 -16.78 -8.65 -19.46
C TRP A 262 -16.83 -10.14 -19.80
N ASP A 263 -15.72 -10.68 -20.29
CA ASP A 263 -15.60 -12.11 -20.63
C ASP A 263 -15.34 -12.99 -19.39
N LYS A 264 -14.77 -12.40 -18.34
CA LYS A 264 -14.41 -13.08 -17.10
C LYS A 264 -15.47 -12.84 -16.01
N PRO A 265 -15.65 -13.78 -15.07
CA PRO A 265 -16.51 -13.54 -13.92
C PRO A 265 -15.98 -12.37 -13.08
N ALA A 266 -16.91 -11.67 -12.44
CA ALA A 266 -16.61 -10.65 -11.46
C ALA A 266 -17.13 -11.06 -10.08
N TYR A 267 -16.66 -10.36 -9.06
CA TYR A 267 -17.02 -10.54 -7.68
C TYR A 267 -17.54 -9.21 -7.13
N LEU A 268 -18.75 -9.23 -6.60
CA LEU A 268 -19.38 -8.11 -5.91
C LEU A 268 -19.14 -8.28 -4.41
N HIS A 269 -18.57 -7.27 -3.76
CA HIS A 269 -18.44 -7.26 -2.30
C HIS A 269 -19.83 -7.15 -1.66
N LYS A 270 -20.10 -7.91 -0.59
CA LYS A 270 -21.42 -7.98 0.05
C LYS A 270 -22.02 -6.62 0.45
N ASP A 271 -21.16 -5.68 0.87
CA ASP A 271 -21.57 -4.35 1.31
C ASP A 271 -21.51 -3.29 0.20
N ALA A 272 -21.20 -3.71 -1.05
CA ALA A 272 -21.13 -2.80 -2.19
C ALA A 272 -22.52 -2.22 -2.46
N ARG A 273 -22.63 -0.90 -2.31
CA ARG A 273 -23.86 -0.18 -2.63
C ARG A 273 -23.96 0.02 -4.14
N ILE A 274 -25.20 0.12 -4.64
CA ILE A 274 -25.49 0.49 -6.04
C ILE A 274 -26.08 1.90 -6.05
N PRO A 275 -25.25 2.96 -6.18
CA PRO A 275 -25.76 4.32 -6.28
C PRO A 275 -26.66 4.48 -7.51
N ARG A 276 -27.76 5.22 -7.37
CA ARG A 276 -28.60 5.62 -8.50
C ARG A 276 -27.85 6.54 -9.47
N ARG A 277 -27.03 7.44 -8.93
CA ARG A 277 -26.21 8.41 -9.66
C ARG A 277 -24.88 8.62 -8.94
N ILE A 278 -23.85 9.01 -9.69
CA ILE A 278 -22.60 9.60 -9.18
C ILE A 278 -22.44 10.94 -9.87
N GLU A 279 -22.34 12.03 -9.10
CA GLU A 279 -22.18 13.39 -9.63
C GLU A 279 -20.76 13.93 -9.51
N ALA A 280 -19.88 13.22 -8.80
CA ALA A 280 -18.48 13.58 -8.66
C ALA A 280 -17.80 13.65 -10.02
N ARG A 281 -16.96 14.68 -10.18
CA ARG A 281 -16.03 14.84 -11.30
C ARG A 281 -14.63 14.75 -10.73
N ALA A 282 -13.82 13.84 -11.29
CA ALA A 282 -12.41 13.67 -10.92
C ALA A 282 -11.55 14.77 -11.56
#